data_AF-A0A7J6WLZ9-F1
#
_entry.id   AF-A0A7J6WLZ9-F1
#
_cell.length_a   1.000
_cell.length_b   1.000
_cell.length_c   1.000
_cell.angle_alpha   90.00
_cell.angle_beta   90.00
_cell.angle_gamma   90.00
#
_symmetry.space_group_name_H-M   'P 1'
#
loop_
_entity.id
_entity.type
_entity.pdbx_description
1 polymer ?
#
loop_
_entity_poly.entity_id
_entity_poly.type
_entity_poly.pdbx_seq_one_letter_code
_entity_poly.pdbx_strand_id
1 'polypeptide(L)' 'MASVDGFRALNEKSLVDYIKANPSICSKLGNQFEELQVKEVGDGNLNFVYIVISPSGSLVIKQ' A
#
# COMPACT_ATOMS: atom_id res chain seq x y z
N MET A 1 -21.22 10.56 11.85
CA MET A 1 -20.19 9.52 11.62
C MET A 1 -18.86 10.21 11.76
N ALA A 2 -18.04 9.84 12.75
CA ALA A 2 -16.75 10.49 12.96
C ALA A 2 -15.86 10.27 11.72
N SER A 3 -15.23 11.33 11.21
CA SER A 3 -14.15 11.16 10.25
C SER A 3 -13.03 10.40 10.94
N VAL A 4 -12.48 9.40 10.25
CA VAL A 4 -11.29 8.65 10.71
C VAL A 4 -10.02 9.44 10.40
N ASP A 5 -10.03 10.75 10.64
CA ASP A 5 -8.89 11.62 10.39
C ASP A 5 -7.80 11.35 11.44
N GLY A 6 -6.71 10.72 11.02
CA GLY A 6 -5.57 10.40 11.89
C GLY A 6 -4.62 9.36 11.31
N PHE A 7 -3.50 9.17 12.01
CA PHE A 7 -2.55 8.11 11.70
C PHE A 7 -3.20 6.74 11.91
N ARG A 8 -2.97 5.83 10.96
CA ARG A 8 -3.32 4.41 11.08
C ARG A 8 -2.13 3.54 10.66
N ALA A 9 -1.76 2.58 11.50
CA ALA A 9 -0.81 1.57 11.12
C ALA A 9 -1.41 0.72 10.00
N LEU A 10 -0.69 0.57 8.90
CA LEU A 10 -1.10 -0.23 7.76
C LEU A 10 -0.72 -1.70 7.98
N ASN A 11 -1.38 -2.56 7.23
CA ASN A 11 -1.07 -3.97 7.03
C ASN A 11 -1.35 -4.29 5.56
N GLU A 12 -1.05 -5.51 5.10
CA GLU A 12 -1.16 -5.81 3.67
C GLU A 12 -2.56 -5.56 3.10
N LYS A 13 -3.63 -5.79 3.88
CA LYS A 13 -5.01 -5.55 3.45
C LYS A 13 -5.37 -4.07 3.41
N SER A 14 -5.15 -3.36 4.51
CA SER A 14 -5.46 -1.92 4.62
C SER A 14 -4.57 -1.06 3.71
N LEU A 15 -3.40 -1.58 3.32
CA LEU A 15 -2.55 -0.94 2.32
C LEU A 15 -3.19 -0.93 0.93
N VAL A 16 -3.89 -2.00 0.54
CA VAL A 16 -4.62 -2.04 -0.75
C VAL A 16 -5.68 -0.93 -0.79
N ASP A 17 -6.42 -0.73 0.29
CA ASP A 17 -7.42 0.34 0.37
C ASP A 17 -6.77 1.72 0.37
N TYR A 18 -5.63 1.88 1.06
CA TYR A 18 -4.85 3.12 1.04
C TYR A 18 -4.33 3.46 -0.36
N ILE A 19 -3.83 2.45 -1.10
CA ILE A 19 -3.38 2.62 -2.49
C ILE A 19 -4.56 3.07 -3.35
N LYS A 20 -5.71 2.38 -3.31
CA LYS A 20 -6.91 2.72 -4.10
C LYS A 20 -7.44 4.13 -3.83
N ALA A 21 -7.28 4.61 -2.60
CA ALA A 21 -7.69 5.96 -2.22
C ALA A 21 -6.70 7.06 -2.64
N ASN A 22 -5.50 6.70 -3.15
CA ASN A 22 -4.45 7.65 -3.50
C ASN A 22 -4.08 7.57 -5.00
N PRO A 23 -4.68 8.42 -5.86
CA PRO A 23 -4.49 8.37 -7.31
C PRO A 23 -3.03 8.46 -7.77
N SER A 24 -2.19 9.19 -7.02
CA SER A 24 -0.78 9.34 -7.34
C SER A 24 -0.04 7.99 -7.26
N ILE A 25 -0.40 7.13 -6.31
CA ILE A 25 0.15 5.79 -6.14
C ILE A 25 -0.49 4.83 -7.16
N CYS A 26 -1.81 4.89 -7.36
CA CYS A 26 -2.52 4.07 -8.36
C CYS A 26 -1.90 4.19 -9.75
N SER A 27 -1.56 5.41 -10.15
CA SER A 27 -0.98 5.70 -11.47
C SER A 27 0.36 4.98 -11.71
N LYS A 28 1.14 4.71 -10.65
CA LYS A 28 2.40 3.95 -10.72
C LYS A 28 2.19 2.45 -10.89
N LEU A 29 0.99 1.95 -10.59
CA LEU A 29 0.60 0.54 -10.65
C LEU A 29 -0.37 0.27 -11.82
N GLY A 30 -0.46 1.18 -12.79
CA GLY A 30 -1.30 1.03 -13.98
C GLY A 30 -2.82 1.11 -13.73
N ASN A 31 -3.25 1.59 -12.56
CA ASN A 31 -4.66 1.65 -12.14
C ASN A 31 -5.38 0.28 -12.16
N GLN A 32 -4.63 -0.84 -12.11
CA GLN A 32 -5.17 -2.20 -12.05
C GLN A 32 -4.94 -2.78 -10.65
N PHE A 33 -6.03 -3.23 -10.00
CA PHE A 33 -6.00 -3.67 -8.61
C PHE A 33 -6.33 -5.16 -8.42
N GLU A 34 -6.77 -5.84 -9.46
CA GLU A 34 -7.22 -7.24 -9.42
C GLU A 34 -6.08 -8.22 -9.12
N GLU A 35 -4.85 -7.84 -9.47
CA GLU A 35 -3.64 -8.66 -9.33
C GLU A 35 -2.58 -8.03 -8.41
N LEU A 36 -2.99 -7.12 -7.51
CA LEU A 36 -2.03 -6.52 -6.56
C LEU A 36 -1.53 -7.57 -5.56
N GLN A 37 -0.23 -7.82 -5.62
CA GLN A 37 0.46 -8.61 -4.61
C GLN A 37 1.14 -7.66 -3.62
N VAL A 38 0.84 -7.83 -2.34
CA VAL A 38 1.40 -7.03 -1.25
C VAL A 38 2.04 -7.98 -0.25
N LYS A 39 3.29 -7.69 0.11
CA LYS A 39 4.04 -8.46 1.12
C LYS A 39 4.82 -7.53 2.02
N GLU A 40 4.66 -7.69 3.33
CA GLU A 40 5.54 -7.07 4.33
C GLU A 40 6.89 -7.81 4.33
N VAL A 41 7.99 -7.05 4.27
CA VAL A 41 9.36 -7.55 4.14
C VAL A 41 10.34 -6.85 5.07
N GLY A 42 9.86 -6.04 6.02
CA GLY A 42 10.70 -5.39 7.01
C GLY A 42 11.35 -6.43 7.93
N ASP A 43 12.67 -6.34 8.08
CA ASP A 43 13.46 -7.18 8.98
C ASP A 43 13.88 -6.42 10.26
N GLY A 44 13.57 -5.13 10.34
CA GLY A 44 13.80 -4.26 11.49
C GLY A 44 12.57 -4.10 12.39
N ASN A 45 12.74 -3.40 13.51
CA ASN A 45 11.68 -3.15 14.51
C ASN A 45 11.09 -1.74 14.46
N LEU A 46 11.52 -0.88 13.52
CA LEU A 46 11.17 0.54 13.48
C LEU A 46 10.10 0.92 12.45
N ASN A 47 10.04 0.21 11.32
CA ASN A 47 9.15 0.56 10.22
C ASN A 47 8.56 -0.71 9.62
N PHE A 48 7.38 -0.57 9.03
CA PHE A 48 6.85 -1.60 8.14
C PHE A 48 7.28 -1.30 6.71
N VAL A 49 7.74 -2.31 5.98
CA VAL A 49 8.17 -2.16 4.59
C VAL A 49 7.40 -3.13 3.73
N TYR A 50 6.63 -2.62 2.78
CA TYR A 50 5.82 -3.42 1.88
C TYR A 50 6.37 -3.36 0.46
N ILE A 51 6.52 -4.52 -0.17
CA ILE A 51 6.66 -4.62 -1.62
C ILE A 51 5.27 -4.78 -2.21
N VAL A 52 4.95 -3.92 -3.18
CA VAL A 52 3.69 -3.94 -3.93
C VAL A 52 4.01 -4.21 -5.39
N ILE A 53 3.40 -5.25 -5.96
CA ILE A 53 3.60 -5.67 -7.34
C ILE A 53 2.26 -5.67 -8.07
N SER A 54 2.26 -5.10 -9.27
CA SER A 54 1.17 -5.15 -10.24
C SER A 54 1.73 -5.55 -11.62
N PRO A 55 0.88 -5.96 -12.58
CA PRO A 55 1.32 -6.23 -13.95
C PRO A 55 2.00 -5.04 -14.63
N SER A 56 1.63 -3.82 -14.25
CA SER A 56 2.14 -2.58 -14.86
C SER A 56 3.36 -1.99 -14.17
N GLY A 57 3.77 -2.54 -13.02
CA GLY A 57 4.91 -2.02 -12.25
C GLY A 57 4.90 -2.43 -10.78
N SER A 58 5.96 -2.04 -10.07
CA SER A 58 6.14 -2.32 -8.64
C SER A 58 6.63 -1.08 -7.90
N LEU A 59 6.37 -1.04 -6.59
CA LEU A 59 6.87 0.01 -5.70
C LEU A 59 7.07 -0.54 -4.28
N VAL A 60 7.82 0.23 -3.49
CA VAL A 60 7.99 0.00 -2.06
C VAL A 60 7.20 1.05 -1.30
N ILE A 61 6.44 0.62 -0.29
CA ILE A 61 5.80 1.52 0.68
C ILE A 61 6.45 1.29 2.03
N LYS A 62 6.95 2.35 2.64
CA LYS A 62 7.48 2.34 4.00
C LYS A 62 6.60 3.22 4.87
N GLN A 63 6.17 2.70 6.01
CA GLN A 63 5.47 3.44 7.04
C GLN A 63 6.25 3.42 8.34
#